data_AF-A0A956CW85-F1
#
_entry.id   AF-A0A956CW85-F1
#
_cell.length_a   1.000
_cell.length_b   1.000
_cell.length_c   1.000
_cell.angle_alpha   90.00
_cell.angle_beta   90.00
_cell.angle_gamma   90.00
#
_symmetry.space_group_name_H-M   'P 1'
#
loop_
_entity.id
_entity.type
_entity.pdbx_description
1 polymer ?
#
loop_
_entity_poly.entity_id
_entity_poly.type
_entity_poly.pdbx_seq_one_letter_code
_entity_poly.pdbx_strand_id
1 'polypeptide(L)'
;DYMFCSNSRLSDISWCNVFDAGESFQETIDHFRQVWQEGYPRSYFRNYRRGFSTGSRALRYIIDAAKMYQHLFFRYFYEPDFRREIGPLGFNDQYLASIDAMNWLAELAQLPDVGSYQLQNVRGPDTCHPTNPDAPGNAPECRYGYVQMGEEMGMPGADLTLGPGEGFYHWSRYQDGLYGFFRMERAGVFWDKLVALQALTVRDWGLSFTIDERYFINFYDLFPIEMTELFGAYVEDDDFNRAPRVAMDGADPQIYYVNLLRGNCRSATTGEFEPCVGPVEERFADPPIMGTSNEVLRLYASVFALSEFPVFYDPSFESRLAVFKLDNADGFTIPDVRLDGEPTQAFGQAVPGSGHTVTTNPEEADYIIYVSDRLHQPLVAVKVTERLTFNLEEEQIGFQLLLRLHENQEEVRALEARGTLTPAERAHLAELRRRLTAGESFIEALIEVQQIFGITSWL
;
A
#
# COMPACT_ATOMS: atom_id res chain seq x y z
N ASP A 1 -13.05 -34.55 0.45
CA ASP A 1 -14.28 -34.16 1.18
C ASP A 1 -14.50 -32.68 0.95
N TYR A 2 -15.71 -32.28 0.56
CA TYR A 2 -16.03 -30.87 0.33
C TYR A 2 -16.20 -30.14 1.66
N MET A 3 -15.82 -28.86 1.72
CA MET A 3 -15.82 -28.03 2.93
C MET A 3 -17.23 -27.59 3.36
N PHE A 4 -18.09 -28.55 3.71
CA PHE A 4 -19.44 -28.30 4.21
C PHE A 4 -19.54 -28.54 5.71
N CYS A 5 -20.25 -27.64 6.38
CA CYS A 5 -20.52 -27.71 7.81
C CYS A 5 -21.95 -27.22 8.11
N SER A 6 -22.44 -27.51 9.32
CA SER A 6 -23.72 -26.97 9.77
C SER A 6 -23.63 -25.46 10.03
N ASN A 7 -24.73 -24.74 9.81
CA ASN A 7 -24.82 -23.28 10.03
C ASN A 7 -24.30 -22.83 11.42
N SER A 8 -24.38 -23.69 12.43
CA SER A 8 -23.91 -23.40 13.79
C SER A 8 -22.39 -23.28 13.91
N ARG A 9 -21.62 -23.77 12.94
CA ARG A 9 -20.15 -23.74 12.93
C ARG A 9 -19.56 -22.67 11.99
N LEU A 10 -20.41 -21.90 11.30
CA LEU A 10 -19.99 -20.87 10.35
C LEU A 10 -19.12 -19.75 10.97
N SER A 11 -19.25 -19.56 12.27
CA SER A 11 -18.56 -18.52 13.02
C SER A 11 -17.33 -19.02 13.75
N ASP A 12 -17.14 -20.34 13.90
CA ASP A 12 -16.11 -20.92 14.75
C ASP A 12 -14.99 -21.64 13.96
N ILE A 13 -15.30 -22.25 12.82
CA ILE A 13 -14.32 -22.97 11.99
C ILE A 13 -14.00 -22.16 10.72
N SER A 14 -12.72 -21.96 10.40
CA SER A 14 -12.32 -21.15 9.23
C SER A 14 -12.56 -21.80 7.87
N TRP A 15 -12.54 -23.13 7.79
CA TRP A 15 -12.84 -23.88 6.58
C TRP A 15 -14.34 -24.17 6.42
N CYS A 16 -15.15 -23.80 7.40
CA CYS A 16 -16.57 -24.11 7.40
C CYS A 16 -17.34 -23.06 6.60
N ASN A 17 -17.71 -23.43 5.36
CA ASN A 17 -18.60 -22.66 4.52
C ASN A 17 -19.92 -23.41 4.30
N VAL A 18 -21.03 -22.67 4.19
CA VAL A 18 -22.36 -23.23 3.84
C VAL A 18 -22.60 -23.30 2.33
N PHE A 19 -21.61 -22.91 1.55
CA PHE A 19 -21.64 -22.86 0.10
C PHE A 19 -20.39 -23.56 -0.42
N ASP A 20 -20.53 -24.21 -1.57
CA ASP A 20 -19.44 -24.93 -2.21
C ASP A 20 -18.39 -23.92 -2.68
N ALA A 21 -17.23 -23.93 -2.03
CA ALA A 21 -16.15 -22.98 -2.30
C ALA A 21 -14.88 -23.65 -2.82
N GLY A 22 -14.75 -24.98 -2.72
CA GLY A 22 -13.57 -25.74 -3.17
C GLY A 22 -13.24 -26.95 -2.28
N GLU A 23 -12.33 -27.78 -2.77
CA GLU A 23 -11.77 -28.95 -2.08
C GLU A 23 -10.52 -28.64 -1.25
N SER A 24 -9.88 -27.48 -1.49
CA SER A 24 -8.71 -26.99 -0.76
C SER A 24 -8.89 -25.54 -0.26
N PHE A 25 -8.02 -25.10 0.65
CA PHE A 25 -8.00 -23.71 1.10
C PHE A 25 -7.65 -22.76 -0.04
N GLN A 26 -6.68 -23.11 -0.89
CA GLN A 26 -6.30 -22.28 -2.04
C GLN A 26 -7.44 -22.14 -3.04
N GLU A 27 -8.13 -23.24 -3.38
CA GLU A 27 -9.26 -23.21 -4.31
C GLU A 27 -10.39 -22.32 -3.76
N THR A 28 -10.56 -22.29 -2.43
CA THR A 28 -11.57 -21.42 -1.80
C THR A 28 -11.25 -19.94 -1.95
N ILE A 29 -9.98 -19.55 -1.77
CA ILE A 29 -9.56 -18.15 -1.99
C ILE A 29 -9.69 -17.78 -3.47
N ASP A 30 -9.29 -18.66 -4.38
CA ASP A 30 -9.46 -18.45 -5.83
C ASP A 30 -10.94 -18.30 -6.19
N HIS A 31 -11.81 -19.15 -5.63
CA HIS A 31 -13.25 -19.05 -5.81
C HIS A 31 -13.81 -17.71 -5.31
N PHE A 32 -13.38 -17.25 -4.13
CA PHE A 32 -13.77 -15.95 -3.59
C PHE A 32 -13.38 -14.79 -4.51
N ARG A 33 -12.14 -14.80 -5.00
CA ARG A 33 -11.64 -13.82 -5.97
C ARG A 33 -12.45 -13.85 -7.26
N GLN A 34 -12.63 -15.03 -7.86
CA GLN A 34 -13.33 -15.20 -9.13
C GLN A 34 -14.81 -14.77 -9.02
N VAL A 35 -15.51 -15.20 -7.97
CA VAL A 35 -16.92 -14.84 -7.76
C VAL A 35 -17.10 -13.34 -7.58
N TRP A 36 -16.18 -12.67 -6.90
CA TRP A 36 -16.22 -11.22 -6.79
C TRP A 36 -15.99 -10.54 -8.16
N GLN A 37 -14.95 -10.96 -8.90
CA GLN A 37 -14.61 -10.39 -10.22
C GLN A 37 -15.75 -10.59 -11.23
N GLU A 38 -16.22 -11.82 -11.42
CA GLU A 38 -17.34 -12.15 -12.31
C GLU A 38 -18.67 -11.51 -11.87
N GLY A 39 -18.81 -11.32 -10.55
CA GLY A 39 -19.95 -10.67 -9.94
C GLY A 39 -20.00 -9.16 -10.19
N TYR A 40 -18.88 -8.52 -10.55
CA TYR A 40 -18.77 -7.05 -10.59
C TYR A 40 -19.86 -6.37 -11.45
N PRO A 41 -20.08 -6.74 -12.73
CA PRO A 41 -21.12 -6.13 -13.57
C PRO A 41 -22.53 -6.28 -13.00
N ARG A 42 -22.77 -7.34 -12.23
CA ARG A 42 -24.07 -7.63 -11.63
C ARG A 42 -24.25 -6.98 -10.26
N SER A 43 -23.18 -6.79 -9.49
CA SER A 43 -23.24 -6.34 -8.09
C SER A 43 -23.04 -4.84 -7.93
N TYR A 44 -22.36 -4.18 -8.87
CA TYR A 44 -22.01 -2.75 -8.81
C TYR A 44 -22.83 -1.86 -9.74
N PHE A 45 -23.60 -2.44 -10.65
CA PHE A 45 -24.54 -1.70 -11.48
C PHE A 45 -25.96 -1.96 -11.02
N ARG A 46 -26.79 -0.92 -10.93
CA ARG A 46 -28.15 -1.07 -10.41
C ARG A 46 -28.98 -2.09 -11.20
N ASN A 47 -28.82 -2.16 -12.51
CA ASN A 47 -29.54 -3.08 -13.41
C ASN A 47 -31.06 -3.07 -13.13
N TYR A 48 -31.63 -1.85 -13.02
CA TYR A 48 -33.05 -1.61 -12.71
C TYR A 48 -33.56 -2.18 -11.37
N ARG A 49 -32.68 -2.62 -10.46
CA ARG A 49 -33.07 -3.12 -9.13
C ARG A 49 -33.66 -2.01 -8.27
N ARG A 50 -34.67 -2.37 -7.47
CA ARG A 50 -35.35 -1.46 -6.54
C ARG A 50 -34.51 -1.19 -5.29
N GLY A 51 -33.89 -2.22 -4.72
CA GLY A 51 -32.93 -2.12 -3.62
C GLY A 51 -31.52 -2.12 -4.18
N PHE A 52 -30.83 -0.98 -4.09
CA PHE A 52 -29.45 -0.83 -4.52
C PHE A 52 -28.77 0.19 -3.62
N SER A 53 -27.80 -0.26 -2.83
CA SER A 53 -27.11 0.53 -1.79
C SER A 53 -25.60 0.50 -1.98
N THR A 54 -24.93 1.53 -1.44
CA THR A 54 -23.47 1.56 -1.34
C THR A 54 -22.98 0.48 -0.37
N GLY A 55 -21.68 0.18 -0.41
CA GLY A 55 -21.01 -0.74 0.50
C GLY A 55 -20.19 -1.78 -0.25
N SER A 56 -19.28 -2.42 0.48
CA SER A 56 -18.43 -3.47 -0.07
C SER A 56 -19.29 -4.68 -0.51
N ARG A 57 -18.99 -5.23 -1.68
CA ARG A 57 -19.54 -6.51 -2.15
C ARG A 57 -18.59 -7.67 -1.86
N ALA A 58 -17.32 -7.36 -1.59
CA ALA A 58 -16.30 -8.33 -1.20
C ALA A 58 -16.36 -8.72 0.29
N LEU A 59 -16.99 -7.90 1.16
CA LEU A 59 -16.91 -8.01 2.63
C LEU A 59 -17.04 -9.44 3.17
N ARG A 60 -18.03 -10.21 2.71
CA ARG A 60 -18.22 -11.59 3.17
C ARG A 60 -17.01 -12.47 2.86
N TYR A 61 -16.56 -12.42 1.62
CA TYR A 61 -15.43 -13.20 1.13
C TYR A 61 -14.12 -12.77 1.79
N ILE A 62 -13.94 -11.47 2.05
CA ILE A 62 -12.80 -10.92 2.79
C ILE A 62 -12.76 -11.49 4.22
N ILE A 63 -13.88 -11.46 4.94
CA ILE A 63 -13.97 -12.01 6.30
C ILE A 63 -13.61 -13.50 6.29
N ASP A 64 -14.15 -14.26 5.35
CA ASP A 64 -13.91 -15.70 5.29
C ASP A 64 -12.45 -16.03 4.91
N ALA A 65 -11.82 -15.24 4.03
CA ALA A 65 -10.39 -15.35 3.73
C ALA A 65 -9.51 -15.02 4.94
N ALA A 66 -9.83 -13.96 5.69
CA ALA A 66 -9.09 -13.57 6.88
C ALA A 66 -9.22 -14.62 8.01
N LYS A 67 -10.38 -15.25 8.16
CA LYS A 67 -10.56 -16.38 9.08
C LYS A 67 -9.62 -17.55 8.74
N MET A 68 -9.46 -17.87 7.46
CA MET A 68 -8.57 -18.96 7.01
C MET A 68 -7.14 -18.72 7.47
N TYR A 69 -6.67 -17.48 7.36
CA TYR A 69 -5.37 -17.05 7.90
C TYR A 69 -5.30 -17.17 9.43
N GLN A 70 -6.26 -16.59 10.17
CA GLN A 70 -6.21 -16.58 11.64
C GLN A 70 -6.23 -17.99 12.24
N HIS A 71 -7.01 -18.88 11.66
CA HIS A 71 -7.14 -20.26 12.12
C HIS A 71 -5.94 -21.16 11.77
N LEU A 72 -5.04 -20.71 10.87
CA LEU A 72 -3.79 -21.43 10.56
C LEU A 72 -3.00 -21.71 11.84
N PHE A 73 -2.89 -20.70 12.70
CA PHE A 73 -2.09 -20.78 13.93
C PHE A 73 -2.75 -21.69 14.96
N PHE A 74 -4.08 -21.63 15.07
CA PHE A 74 -4.81 -22.56 15.93
C PHE A 74 -4.51 -24.01 15.56
N ARG A 75 -4.68 -24.38 14.30
CA ARG A 75 -4.38 -25.74 13.84
C ARG A 75 -2.90 -26.08 14.00
N TYR A 76 -2.00 -25.14 13.71
CA TYR A 76 -0.57 -25.36 13.85
C TYR A 76 -0.14 -25.74 15.28
N PHE A 77 -0.70 -25.08 16.30
CA PHE A 77 -0.32 -25.30 17.69
C PHE A 77 -1.14 -26.41 18.38
N TYR A 78 -2.42 -26.55 18.04
CA TYR A 78 -3.34 -27.43 18.76
C TYR A 78 -3.70 -28.73 18.02
N GLU A 79 -3.46 -28.84 16.71
CA GLU A 79 -3.68 -30.07 15.94
C GLU A 79 -2.34 -30.77 15.63
N PRO A 80 -2.01 -31.89 16.31
CA PRO A 80 -0.71 -32.55 16.16
C PRO A 80 -0.41 -33.04 14.74
N ASP A 81 -1.44 -33.49 14.02
CA ASP A 81 -1.31 -34.11 12.70
C ASP A 81 -1.35 -33.10 11.55
N PHE A 82 -1.89 -31.90 11.76
CA PHE A 82 -2.04 -30.86 10.74
C PHE A 82 -0.70 -30.48 10.08
N ARG A 83 0.38 -30.45 10.87
CA ARG A 83 1.74 -30.15 10.38
C ARG A 83 2.32 -31.24 9.47
N ARG A 84 1.76 -32.45 9.53
CA ARG A 84 2.22 -33.63 8.76
C ARG A 84 1.28 -33.98 7.61
N GLU A 85 0.10 -33.36 7.57
CA GLU A 85 -0.88 -33.55 6.51
C GLU A 85 -0.37 -32.90 5.22
N ILE A 86 -0.20 -33.73 4.19
CA ILE A 86 0.29 -33.34 2.87
C ILE A 86 -0.89 -33.37 1.91
N GLY A 87 -1.07 -32.29 1.16
CA GLY A 87 -2.19 -32.13 0.22
C GLY A 87 -3.27 -31.17 0.75
N PRO A 88 -4.48 -31.23 0.18
CA PRO A 88 -5.58 -30.37 0.57
C PRO A 88 -5.85 -30.43 2.08
N LEU A 89 -6.21 -29.29 2.66
CA LEU A 89 -6.53 -29.11 4.08
C LEU A 89 -5.36 -29.27 5.07
N GLY A 90 -4.16 -29.60 4.57
CA GLY A 90 -2.94 -29.64 5.38
C GLY A 90 -2.28 -28.26 5.59
N PHE A 91 -1.19 -28.23 6.35
CA PHE A 91 -0.50 -26.99 6.69
C PHE A 91 -0.05 -26.17 5.48
N ASN A 92 0.57 -26.83 4.48
CA ASN A 92 1.07 -26.13 3.31
C ASN A 92 -0.05 -25.50 2.48
N ASP A 93 -1.18 -26.18 2.33
CA ASP A 93 -2.36 -25.66 1.61
C ASP A 93 -2.90 -24.41 2.30
N GLN A 94 -3.10 -24.45 3.63
CA GLN A 94 -3.63 -23.30 4.38
C GLN A 94 -2.62 -22.14 4.47
N TYR A 95 -1.32 -22.42 4.55
CA TYR A 95 -0.28 -21.39 4.49
C TYR A 95 -0.22 -20.69 3.13
N LEU A 96 -0.26 -21.45 2.03
CA LEU A 96 -0.31 -20.88 0.68
C LEU A 96 -1.60 -20.10 0.45
N ALA A 97 -2.75 -20.61 0.92
CA ALA A 97 -4.01 -19.87 0.86
C ALA A 97 -3.96 -18.55 1.65
N SER A 98 -3.18 -18.49 2.74
CA SER A 98 -2.97 -17.24 3.48
C SER A 98 -2.18 -16.22 2.65
N ILE A 99 -1.20 -16.67 1.87
CA ILE A 99 -0.46 -15.83 0.92
C ILE A 99 -1.39 -15.36 -0.20
N ASP A 100 -2.20 -16.27 -0.76
CA ASP A 100 -3.17 -15.95 -1.81
C ASP A 100 -4.21 -14.93 -1.31
N ALA A 101 -4.67 -15.08 -0.06
CA ALA A 101 -5.56 -14.13 0.58
C ALA A 101 -4.90 -12.75 0.74
N MET A 102 -3.66 -12.69 1.23
CA MET A 102 -2.90 -11.44 1.35
C MET A 102 -2.78 -10.72 -0.01
N ASN A 103 -2.36 -11.44 -1.04
CA ASN A 103 -2.21 -10.91 -2.39
C ASN A 103 -3.55 -10.44 -2.98
N TRP A 104 -4.63 -11.21 -2.78
CA TRP A 104 -5.95 -10.83 -3.26
C TRP A 104 -6.50 -9.58 -2.54
N LEU A 105 -6.29 -9.44 -1.24
CA LEU A 105 -6.66 -8.24 -0.49
C LEU A 105 -5.84 -7.01 -0.96
N ALA A 106 -4.56 -7.20 -1.23
CA ALA A 106 -3.72 -6.15 -1.82
C ALA A 106 -4.20 -5.73 -3.22
N GLU A 107 -4.55 -6.71 -4.08
CA GLU A 107 -5.17 -6.48 -5.39
C GLU A 107 -6.47 -5.67 -5.26
N LEU A 108 -7.37 -6.07 -4.35
CA LEU A 108 -8.62 -5.37 -4.10
C LEU A 108 -8.39 -3.91 -3.68
N ALA A 109 -7.34 -3.65 -2.89
CA ALA A 109 -7.01 -2.30 -2.46
C ALA A 109 -6.47 -1.42 -3.62
N GLN A 110 -5.85 -2.05 -4.62
CA GLN A 110 -5.12 -1.37 -5.72
C GLN A 110 -5.85 -1.43 -7.06
N LEU A 111 -7.13 -1.81 -7.09
CA LEU A 111 -7.90 -1.91 -8.34
C LEU A 111 -7.79 -0.62 -9.17
N PRO A 112 -7.46 -0.68 -10.46
CA PRO A 112 -7.39 0.51 -11.29
C PRO A 112 -8.80 1.04 -11.60
N ASP A 113 -8.88 2.32 -11.91
CA ASP A 113 -10.14 2.95 -12.29
C ASP A 113 -10.54 2.62 -13.75
N VAL A 114 -11.82 2.80 -14.08
CA VAL A 114 -12.27 2.70 -15.48
C VAL A 114 -11.83 3.94 -16.24
N GLY A 115 -11.36 3.76 -17.48
CA GLY A 115 -11.09 4.90 -18.35
C GLY A 115 -9.94 4.69 -19.32
N SER A 116 -9.53 5.80 -19.92
CA SER A 116 -8.39 5.88 -20.83
C SER A 116 -7.15 6.39 -20.09
N TYR A 117 -6.00 5.79 -20.42
CA TYR A 117 -4.71 6.02 -19.79
C TYR A 117 -3.65 6.32 -20.85
N GLN A 118 -2.72 7.21 -20.52
CA GLN A 118 -1.57 7.53 -21.36
C GLN A 118 -0.28 7.17 -20.62
N LEU A 119 0.65 6.53 -21.33
CA LEU A 119 1.97 6.26 -20.80
C LEU A 119 2.76 7.57 -20.76
N GLN A 120 3.20 7.96 -19.57
CA GLN A 120 3.96 9.19 -19.37
C GLN A 120 5.19 8.93 -18.50
N ASN A 121 6.25 9.70 -18.72
CA ASN A 121 7.32 9.82 -17.73
C ASN A 121 6.75 10.55 -16.50
N VAL A 122 6.84 9.91 -15.34
CA VAL A 122 6.28 10.43 -14.08
C VAL A 122 7.36 10.80 -13.06
N ARG A 123 8.58 10.30 -13.25
CA ARG A 123 9.77 10.62 -12.46
C ARG A 123 11.01 10.45 -13.34
N GLY A 124 11.94 11.40 -13.26
CA GLY A 124 13.21 11.36 -14.00
C GLY A 124 13.64 12.73 -14.52
N PRO A 125 14.88 12.84 -15.04
CA PRO A 125 15.41 14.09 -15.59
C PRO A 125 14.70 14.49 -16.90
N ASP A 126 14.82 15.78 -17.28
CA ASP A 126 14.30 16.35 -18.54
C ASP A 126 14.80 15.63 -19.81
N THR A 127 15.85 14.82 -19.70
CA THR A 127 16.40 14.00 -20.80
C THR A 127 15.55 12.77 -21.12
N CYS A 128 14.60 12.40 -20.25
CA CYS A 128 13.70 11.29 -20.49
C CYS A 128 12.70 11.61 -21.61
N HIS A 129 12.44 10.63 -22.47
CA HIS A 129 11.36 10.77 -23.44
C HIS A 129 10.00 10.85 -22.71
N PRO A 130 9.05 11.70 -23.16
CA PRO A 130 7.81 11.91 -22.42
C PRO A 130 6.90 10.68 -22.37
N THR A 131 6.92 9.81 -23.39
CA THR A 131 5.93 8.72 -23.54
C THR A 131 6.51 7.38 -24.04
N ASN A 132 7.85 7.23 -24.08
CA ASN A 132 8.46 6.03 -24.66
C ASN A 132 9.61 5.52 -23.76
N PRO A 133 9.38 4.44 -23.01
CA PRO A 133 10.38 3.88 -22.11
C PRO A 133 11.61 3.33 -22.84
N ASP A 134 11.45 2.90 -24.08
CA ASP A 134 12.52 2.31 -24.90
C ASP A 134 13.24 3.33 -25.79
N ALA A 135 12.96 4.63 -25.62
CA ALA A 135 13.58 5.66 -26.43
C ALA A 135 15.11 5.69 -26.22
N PRO A 136 15.91 5.75 -27.30
CA PRO A 136 17.36 5.85 -27.17
C PRO A 136 17.74 7.17 -26.51
N GLY A 137 18.59 7.11 -25.49
CA GLY A 137 19.01 8.28 -24.71
C GLY A 137 18.23 8.50 -23.41
N ASN A 138 17.27 7.63 -23.08
CA ASN A 138 16.68 7.60 -21.75
C ASN A 138 17.76 7.34 -20.70
N ALA A 139 17.74 8.16 -19.64
CA ALA A 139 18.58 7.97 -18.47
C ALA A 139 18.05 6.79 -17.61
N PRO A 140 18.90 6.10 -16.84
CA PRO A 140 18.46 4.97 -16.02
C PRO A 140 17.48 5.36 -14.90
N GLU A 141 17.42 6.64 -14.55
CA GLU A 141 16.50 7.20 -13.55
C GLU A 141 15.09 7.49 -14.12
N CYS A 142 14.89 7.33 -15.43
CA CYS A 142 13.56 7.52 -16.04
C CYS A 142 12.59 6.46 -15.52
N ARG A 143 11.41 6.91 -15.08
CA ARG A 143 10.32 6.06 -14.60
C ARG A 143 9.03 6.46 -15.31
N TYR A 144 8.31 5.45 -15.79
CA TYR A 144 7.10 5.62 -16.59
C TYR A 144 5.91 5.01 -15.88
N GLY A 145 4.73 5.60 -16.06
CA GLY A 145 3.48 5.09 -15.52
C GLY A 145 2.29 5.46 -16.42
N TYR A 146 1.25 4.66 -16.38
CA TYR A 146 -0.01 4.93 -17.08
C TYR A 146 -0.86 5.89 -16.27
N VAL A 147 -0.92 7.15 -16.70
CA VAL A 147 -1.68 8.21 -16.03
C VAL A 147 -3.08 8.28 -16.63
N GLN A 148 -4.11 8.30 -15.76
CA GLN A 148 -5.50 8.37 -16.19
C GLN A 148 -5.79 9.72 -16.87
N MET A 149 -6.33 9.68 -18.09
CA MET A 149 -6.77 10.86 -18.84
C MET A 149 -8.22 11.23 -18.50
N GLY A 150 -9.05 10.23 -18.22
CA GLY A 150 -10.45 10.39 -17.85
C GLY A 150 -11.24 9.08 -17.90
N GLU A 151 -12.49 9.12 -17.44
CA GLU A 151 -13.39 7.95 -17.44
C GLU A 151 -13.92 7.57 -18.84
N GLU A 152 -13.75 8.44 -19.84
CA GLU A 152 -14.20 8.18 -21.22
C GLU A 152 -13.31 7.12 -21.88
N MET A 153 -13.92 6.15 -22.55
CA MET A 153 -13.18 5.07 -23.22
C MET A 153 -12.71 5.51 -24.60
N GLY A 154 -11.47 5.17 -24.95
CA GLY A 154 -10.90 5.46 -26.27
C GLY A 154 -10.62 6.94 -26.49
N MET A 155 -10.26 7.68 -25.43
CA MET A 155 -9.87 9.08 -25.57
C MET A 155 -8.70 9.23 -26.57
N PRO A 156 -8.71 10.25 -27.44
CA PRO A 156 -7.60 10.48 -28.36
C PRO A 156 -6.27 10.66 -27.63
N GLY A 157 -5.27 9.85 -27.99
CA GLY A 157 -3.95 9.86 -27.35
C GLY A 157 -3.78 8.90 -26.18
N ALA A 158 -4.79 8.09 -25.86
CA ALA A 158 -4.69 7.01 -24.89
C ALA A 158 -3.90 5.81 -25.47
N ASP A 159 -3.00 5.26 -24.67
CA ASP A 159 -2.23 4.06 -24.98
C ASP A 159 -2.90 2.80 -24.42
N LEU A 160 -3.69 2.96 -23.35
CA LEU A 160 -4.43 1.88 -22.68
C LEU A 160 -5.85 2.36 -22.39
N THR A 161 -6.83 1.46 -22.53
CA THR A 161 -8.22 1.73 -22.12
C THR A 161 -8.74 0.54 -21.32
N LEU A 162 -9.25 0.82 -20.13
CA LEU A 162 -9.81 -0.17 -19.22
C LEU A 162 -11.33 -0.06 -19.22
N GLY A 163 -12.01 -1.08 -19.76
CA GLY A 163 -13.45 -1.18 -19.70
C GLY A 163 -13.94 -1.61 -18.31
N PRO A 164 -15.24 -1.49 -18.00
CA PRO A 164 -15.80 -2.04 -16.76
C PRO A 164 -15.53 -3.54 -16.63
N GLY A 165 -14.86 -3.95 -15.55
CA GLY A 165 -14.43 -5.33 -15.31
C GLY A 165 -12.93 -5.54 -15.50
N GLU A 166 -12.28 -4.71 -16.32
CA GLU A 166 -10.82 -4.55 -16.37
C GLU A 166 -10.38 -3.40 -15.45
N GLY A 167 -11.16 -2.31 -15.48
CA GLY A 167 -11.13 -1.22 -14.50
C GLY A 167 -12.39 -1.20 -13.63
N PHE A 168 -12.29 -0.53 -12.49
CA PHE A 168 -13.31 -0.53 -11.44
C PHE A 168 -13.63 0.90 -11.02
N TYR A 169 -14.91 1.29 -11.08
CA TYR A 169 -15.26 2.66 -10.73
C TYR A 169 -15.05 2.89 -9.23
N HIS A 170 -14.17 3.83 -8.88
CA HIS A 170 -13.85 4.12 -7.50
C HIS A 170 -15.06 4.66 -6.71
N TRP A 171 -15.71 5.69 -7.26
CA TRP A 171 -16.83 6.38 -6.62
C TRP A 171 -18.20 5.90 -7.10
N SER A 172 -19.16 5.95 -6.18
CA SER A 172 -20.56 5.68 -6.49
C SER A 172 -21.17 6.86 -7.27
N ARG A 173 -22.04 6.56 -8.24
CA ARG A 173 -22.73 7.56 -9.06
C ARG A 173 -24.24 7.51 -8.82
N TYR A 174 -24.83 8.68 -8.64
CA TYR A 174 -26.28 8.87 -8.53
C TYR A 174 -26.86 9.35 -9.86
N GLN A 175 -28.14 9.08 -10.09
CA GLN A 175 -28.83 9.56 -11.29
C GLN A 175 -28.93 11.08 -11.28
N ASP A 176 -28.87 11.66 -12.47
CA ASP A 176 -29.11 13.10 -12.66
C ASP A 176 -30.61 13.44 -12.52
N GLY A 177 -30.91 14.68 -12.12
CA GLY A 177 -32.28 15.22 -12.02
C GLY A 177 -32.84 15.36 -10.59
N LEU A 178 -34.01 16.01 -10.47
CA LEU A 178 -34.59 16.47 -9.20
C LEU A 178 -34.77 15.38 -8.12
N TYR A 179 -35.03 14.13 -8.54
CA TYR A 179 -35.20 12.98 -7.64
C TYR A 179 -34.04 11.96 -7.75
N GLY A 180 -33.00 12.30 -8.51
CA GLY A 180 -31.89 11.40 -8.83
C GLY A 180 -30.90 11.22 -7.68
N PHE A 181 -30.80 12.19 -6.78
CA PHE A 181 -29.87 12.13 -5.64
C PHE A 181 -30.13 10.99 -4.64
N PHE A 182 -31.36 10.47 -4.56
CA PHE A 182 -31.68 9.28 -3.75
C PHE A 182 -31.58 7.97 -4.55
N ARG A 183 -31.27 8.05 -5.85
CA ARG A 183 -31.30 6.93 -6.78
C ARG A 183 -29.89 6.69 -7.28
N MET A 184 -29.16 5.86 -6.55
CA MET A 184 -27.86 5.40 -7.01
C MET A 184 -28.03 4.60 -8.32
N GLU A 185 -27.13 4.83 -9.26
CA GLU A 185 -27.05 4.12 -10.55
C GLU A 185 -25.95 3.07 -10.53
N ARG A 186 -24.82 3.43 -9.91
CA ARG A 186 -23.61 2.62 -9.82
C ARG A 186 -22.99 2.74 -8.44
N ALA A 187 -22.62 1.63 -7.84
CA ALA A 187 -21.80 1.59 -6.63
C ALA A 187 -20.32 1.60 -7.03
N GLY A 188 -19.50 2.30 -6.25
CA GLY A 188 -18.05 2.32 -6.43
C GLY A 188 -17.33 1.30 -5.54
N VAL A 189 -16.10 0.94 -5.90
CA VAL A 189 -15.26 -0.04 -5.19
C VAL A 189 -14.48 0.54 -4.00
N PHE A 190 -14.61 1.84 -3.69
CA PHE A 190 -13.94 2.46 -2.54
C PHE A 190 -14.08 1.66 -1.23
N TRP A 191 -15.29 1.15 -0.96
CA TRP A 191 -15.53 0.36 0.26
C TRP A 191 -14.85 -1.00 0.23
N ASP A 192 -14.69 -1.63 -0.93
CA ASP A 192 -13.93 -2.87 -1.06
C ASP A 192 -12.44 -2.62 -0.83
N LYS A 193 -11.91 -1.53 -1.40
CA LYS A 193 -10.52 -1.09 -1.16
C LYS A 193 -10.27 -0.85 0.33
N LEU A 194 -11.13 -0.06 0.97
CA LEU A 194 -10.99 0.28 2.38
C LEU A 194 -11.10 -0.94 3.30
N VAL A 195 -12.08 -1.82 3.05
CA VAL A 195 -12.27 -3.04 3.83
C VAL A 195 -11.12 -4.02 3.59
N ALA A 196 -10.56 -4.10 2.39
CA ALA A 196 -9.40 -4.94 2.11
C ALA A 196 -8.14 -4.44 2.85
N LEU A 197 -7.91 -3.13 2.89
CA LEU A 197 -6.85 -2.54 3.73
C LEU A 197 -7.07 -2.83 5.20
N GLN A 198 -8.29 -2.63 5.70
CA GLN A 198 -8.65 -2.96 7.06
C GLN A 198 -8.43 -4.46 7.35
N ALA A 199 -8.74 -5.34 6.39
CA ALA A 199 -8.61 -6.77 6.56
C ALA A 199 -7.18 -7.25 6.77
N LEU A 200 -6.22 -6.56 6.15
CA LEU A 200 -4.80 -6.84 6.28
C LEU A 200 -4.27 -6.45 7.67
N THR A 201 -4.92 -5.50 8.36
CA THR A 201 -4.45 -4.98 9.65
C THR A 201 -5.25 -5.47 10.84
N VAL A 202 -6.55 -5.73 10.69
CA VAL A 202 -7.44 -6.07 11.81
C VAL A 202 -7.10 -7.42 12.41
N ARG A 203 -6.93 -7.44 13.74
CA ARG A 203 -6.69 -8.66 14.52
C ARG A 203 -7.96 -9.40 14.92
N ASP A 204 -9.08 -8.70 15.00
CA ASP A 204 -10.34 -9.27 15.45
C ASP A 204 -11.52 -8.83 14.60
N TRP A 205 -12.15 -9.82 13.97
CA TRP A 205 -13.34 -9.65 13.15
C TRP A 205 -14.64 -9.65 13.97
N GLY A 206 -14.56 -9.67 15.30
CA GLY A 206 -15.71 -9.74 16.19
C GLY A 206 -16.46 -11.06 16.08
N LEU A 207 -15.76 -12.12 15.66
CA LEU A 207 -16.32 -13.44 15.44
C LEU A 207 -16.48 -14.17 16.77
N SER A 208 -17.59 -14.88 16.92
CA SER A 208 -17.88 -15.67 18.11
C SER A 208 -17.12 -17.01 18.06
N PHE A 209 -15.82 -16.95 18.32
CA PHE A 209 -15.04 -18.14 18.61
C PHE A 209 -15.31 -18.63 20.03
N THR A 210 -15.19 -19.95 20.25
CA THR A 210 -15.01 -20.44 21.62
C THR A 210 -13.62 -19.98 22.13
N ILE A 211 -13.43 -19.87 23.45
CA ILE A 211 -12.17 -19.37 24.06
C ILE A 211 -10.94 -20.13 23.53
N ASP A 212 -11.15 -21.36 23.06
CA ASP A 212 -10.09 -22.26 22.62
C ASP A 212 -9.65 -22.03 21.15
N GLU A 213 -10.41 -21.33 20.29
CA GLU A 213 -10.13 -21.21 18.83
C GLU A 213 -9.65 -19.79 18.40
N ARG A 214 -9.53 -18.83 19.32
CA ARG A 214 -9.31 -17.42 19.00
C ARG A 214 -7.82 -17.04 18.95
N TYR A 215 -7.32 -16.72 17.76
CA TYR A 215 -6.03 -16.02 17.57
C TYR A 215 -6.28 -14.57 17.17
N PHE A 216 -5.75 -13.64 17.97
CA PHE A 216 -5.76 -12.21 17.70
C PHE A 216 -4.52 -11.83 16.92
N ILE A 217 -4.52 -12.14 15.63
CA ILE A 217 -3.38 -11.88 14.75
C ILE A 217 -3.84 -11.23 13.45
N ASN A 218 -2.97 -10.45 12.85
CA ASN A 218 -3.16 -9.82 11.56
C ASN A 218 -2.05 -10.23 10.58
N PHE A 219 -2.16 -9.83 9.31
CA PHE A 219 -1.18 -10.25 8.30
C PHE A 219 0.23 -9.73 8.60
N TYR A 220 0.37 -8.62 9.34
CA TYR A 220 1.67 -8.08 9.76
C TYR A 220 2.43 -9.05 10.69
N ASP A 221 1.73 -9.86 11.49
CA ASP A 221 2.36 -10.83 12.40
C ASP A 221 3.08 -11.97 11.66
N LEU A 222 2.59 -12.38 10.48
CA LEU A 222 3.22 -13.43 9.66
C LEU A 222 4.05 -12.87 8.50
N PHE A 223 3.62 -11.75 7.91
CA PHE A 223 4.21 -11.13 6.72
C PHE A 223 4.61 -9.66 7.02
N PRO A 224 5.49 -9.42 8.00
CA PRO A 224 5.81 -8.06 8.45
C PRO A 224 6.49 -7.22 7.35
N ILE A 225 7.28 -7.86 6.49
CA ILE A 225 7.98 -7.18 5.39
C ILE A 225 6.98 -6.75 4.33
N GLU A 226 6.18 -7.70 3.83
CA GLU A 226 5.18 -7.46 2.80
C GLU A 226 4.15 -6.40 3.22
N MET A 227 3.73 -6.43 4.48
CA MET A 227 2.82 -5.42 5.03
C MET A 227 3.51 -4.06 5.23
N THR A 228 4.79 -4.03 5.61
CA THR A 228 5.55 -2.77 5.67
C THR A 228 5.65 -2.13 4.30
N GLU A 229 5.97 -2.90 3.26
CA GLU A 229 6.10 -2.40 1.88
C GLU A 229 4.76 -1.91 1.33
N LEU A 230 3.70 -2.70 1.48
CA LEU A 230 2.37 -2.32 0.99
C LEU A 230 1.88 -1.03 1.66
N PHE A 231 1.89 -0.97 3.00
CA PHE A 231 1.39 0.19 3.73
C PHE A 231 2.34 1.39 3.64
N GLY A 232 3.65 1.16 3.59
CA GLY A 232 4.64 2.19 3.27
C GLY A 232 4.38 2.82 1.90
N ALA A 233 4.11 2.01 0.87
CA ALA A 233 3.75 2.51 -0.46
C ALA A 233 2.42 3.29 -0.48
N TYR A 234 1.45 2.97 0.39
CA TYR A 234 0.26 3.81 0.57
C TYR A 234 0.62 5.14 1.23
N VAL A 235 1.39 5.11 2.31
CA VAL A 235 1.79 6.29 3.09
C VAL A 235 2.65 7.25 2.26
N GLU A 236 3.55 6.73 1.43
CA GLU A 236 4.41 7.51 0.54
C GLU A 236 3.71 7.95 -0.75
N ASP A 237 2.49 7.46 -0.98
CA ASP A 237 1.76 7.57 -2.25
C ASP A 237 2.59 7.09 -3.45
N ASP A 238 3.25 5.94 -3.29
CA ASP A 238 4.10 5.34 -4.30
C ASP A 238 3.40 4.22 -5.06
N ASP A 239 2.92 4.53 -6.26
CA ASP A 239 2.33 3.53 -7.15
C ASP A 239 3.37 2.51 -7.68
N PHE A 240 4.67 2.82 -7.70
CA PHE A 240 5.68 1.86 -8.18
C PHE A 240 5.78 0.65 -7.25
N ASN A 241 5.61 0.82 -5.95
CA ASN A 241 5.75 -0.31 -5.01
C ASN A 241 4.45 -1.10 -4.80
N ARG A 242 3.31 -0.62 -5.31
CA ARG A 242 2.02 -1.29 -5.06
C ARG A 242 1.13 -1.46 -6.28
N ALA A 243 1.09 -0.54 -7.23
CA ALA A 243 0.07 -0.56 -8.27
C ALA A 243 0.24 -1.72 -9.29
N PRO A 244 -0.85 -2.20 -9.90
CA PRO A 244 -0.80 -3.20 -10.97
C PRO A 244 0.04 -2.72 -12.15
N ARG A 245 0.65 -3.68 -12.83
CA ARG A 245 1.52 -3.46 -13.99
C ARG A 245 0.81 -3.76 -15.29
N VAL A 246 1.34 -3.19 -16.36
CA VAL A 246 0.89 -3.45 -17.73
C VAL A 246 2.06 -4.03 -18.52
N ALA A 247 2.04 -5.35 -18.71
CA ALA A 247 2.91 -6.00 -19.67
C ALA A 247 2.28 -5.89 -21.06
N MET A 248 3.10 -5.62 -22.07
CA MET A 248 2.67 -5.68 -23.47
C MET A 248 3.01 -7.04 -24.05
N ASP A 249 2.00 -7.88 -24.33
CA ASP A 249 2.17 -9.08 -25.14
C ASP A 249 1.82 -8.75 -26.60
N GLY A 250 2.84 -8.31 -27.36
CA GLY A 250 2.64 -7.79 -28.69
C GLY A 250 1.84 -6.48 -28.69
N ALA A 251 0.59 -6.51 -29.14
CA ALA A 251 -0.31 -5.35 -29.15
C ALA A 251 -1.37 -5.40 -28.04
N ASP A 252 -1.44 -6.51 -27.28
CA ASP A 252 -2.47 -6.72 -26.28
C ASP A 252 -1.90 -6.42 -24.88
N PRO A 253 -2.45 -5.42 -24.17
CA PRO A 253 -2.03 -5.11 -22.81
C PRO A 253 -2.53 -6.19 -21.84
N GLN A 254 -1.62 -6.75 -21.04
CA GLN A 254 -1.90 -7.69 -19.97
C GLN A 254 -1.67 -7.02 -18.62
N ILE A 255 -2.73 -6.93 -17.83
CA ILE A 255 -2.67 -6.33 -16.49
C ILE A 255 -2.40 -7.45 -15.49
N TYR A 256 -1.39 -7.26 -14.66
CA TYR A 256 -1.10 -8.18 -13.57
C TYR A 256 -0.79 -7.41 -12.28
N TYR A 257 -1.15 -8.01 -11.16
CA TYR A 257 -0.95 -7.41 -9.84
C TYR A 257 0.39 -7.83 -9.25
N VAL A 258 0.98 -6.96 -8.43
CA VAL A 258 2.23 -7.22 -7.72
C VAL A 258 1.99 -8.35 -6.72
N ASN A 259 2.79 -9.41 -6.80
CA ASN A 259 2.81 -10.44 -5.78
C ASN A 259 3.69 -9.95 -4.63
N LEU A 260 3.08 -9.74 -3.47
CA LEU A 260 3.75 -9.22 -2.29
C LEU A 260 4.74 -10.23 -1.70
N LEU A 261 4.51 -11.54 -1.84
CA LEU A 261 5.35 -12.54 -1.19
C LEU A 261 6.82 -12.42 -1.61
N ARG A 262 7.66 -12.15 -0.61
CA ARG A 262 9.12 -12.02 -0.77
C ARG A 262 9.87 -13.36 -0.63
N GLY A 263 9.18 -14.42 -0.24
CA GLY A 263 9.72 -15.78 -0.15
C GLY A 263 10.53 -16.04 1.12
N ASN A 264 11.30 -17.14 1.16
CA ASN A 264 12.11 -17.45 2.33
C ASN A 264 13.41 -16.64 2.32
N CYS A 265 13.49 -15.62 3.15
CA CYS A 265 14.66 -14.75 3.32
C CYS A 265 15.73 -15.39 4.21
N ARG A 266 15.90 -16.71 4.11
CA ARG A 266 16.94 -17.43 4.80
C ARG A 266 17.80 -18.14 3.78
N SER A 267 19.11 -17.98 3.95
CA SER A 267 20.09 -18.78 3.24
C SER A 267 19.78 -20.26 3.43
N ALA A 268 19.58 -20.97 2.32
CA ALA A 268 19.41 -22.42 2.36
C ALA A 268 20.66 -23.14 2.91
N THR A 269 21.82 -22.46 2.90
CA THR A 269 23.12 -23.02 3.28
C THR A 269 23.50 -22.68 4.72
N THR A 270 23.37 -21.42 5.13
CA THR A 270 23.79 -20.99 6.48
C THR A 270 22.61 -20.92 7.47
N GLY A 271 21.37 -20.88 6.98
CA GLY A 271 20.18 -20.65 7.79
C GLY A 271 20.08 -19.23 8.36
N GLU A 272 21.07 -18.39 8.07
CA GLU A 272 21.07 -16.96 8.37
C GLU A 272 20.03 -16.26 7.51
N PHE A 273 19.49 -15.16 8.04
CA PHE A 273 18.61 -14.32 7.26
C PHE A 273 19.45 -13.54 6.25
N GLU A 274 19.11 -13.66 4.97
CA GLU A 274 19.66 -12.88 3.87
C GLU A 274 18.56 -11.92 3.40
N PRO A 275 18.89 -10.75 2.78
CA PRO A 275 17.89 -9.90 2.18
C PRO A 275 16.96 -10.72 1.29
N CYS A 276 15.65 -10.51 1.46
CA CYS A 276 14.65 -11.19 0.65
C CYS A 276 14.83 -10.84 -0.85
N VAL A 277 14.00 -11.43 -1.73
CA VAL A 277 13.95 -11.05 -3.16
C VAL A 277 14.06 -9.53 -3.32
N GLY A 278 14.91 -9.07 -4.25
CA GLY A 278 15.24 -7.65 -4.45
C GLY A 278 14.03 -6.74 -4.74
N PRO A 279 14.21 -5.41 -4.77
CA PRO A 279 13.15 -4.40 -4.79
C PRO A 279 11.99 -4.70 -5.76
N VAL A 280 10.76 -4.29 -5.41
CA VAL A 280 9.57 -4.49 -6.25
C VAL A 280 9.82 -3.96 -7.67
N GLU A 281 10.48 -2.81 -7.79
CA GLU A 281 10.81 -2.19 -9.08
C GLU A 281 11.70 -3.06 -9.98
N GLU A 282 12.62 -3.85 -9.41
CA GLU A 282 13.49 -4.73 -10.18
C GLU A 282 12.75 -5.97 -10.68
N ARG A 283 11.87 -6.51 -9.84
CA ARG A 283 11.08 -7.71 -10.17
C ARG A 283 9.92 -7.39 -11.13
N PHE A 284 9.32 -6.22 -10.96
CA PHE A 284 8.14 -5.76 -11.68
C PHE A 284 8.46 -4.44 -12.38
N ALA A 285 9.34 -4.53 -13.38
CA ALA A 285 9.88 -3.41 -14.14
C ALA A 285 8.89 -2.80 -15.15
N ASP A 286 7.80 -3.50 -15.47
CA ASP A 286 6.75 -2.97 -16.33
C ASP A 286 6.11 -1.71 -15.71
N PRO A 287 5.63 -0.75 -16.51
CA PRO A 287 5.03 0.48 -15.98
C PRO A 287 3.76 0.21 -15.14
N PRO A 288 3.62 0.83 -13.96
CA PRO A 288 2.41 0.76 -13.16
C PRO A 288 1.25 1.57 -13.75
N ILE A 289 0.03 1.19 -13.38
CA ILE A 289 -1.17 2.02 -13.55
C ILE A 289 -1.25 3.00 -12.38
N MET A 290 -1.15 4.29 -12.67
CA MET A 290 -1.10 5.34 -11.64
C MET A 290 -2.50 5.68 -11.12
N GLY A 291 -2.57 6.23 -9.91
CA GLY A 291 -3.80 6.77 -9.33
C GLY A 291 -4.77 5.70 -8.81
N THR A 292 -4.25 4.55 -8.39
CA THR A 292 -5.07 3.48 -7.79
C THR A 292 -5.54 3.79 -6.37
N SER A 293 -4.90 4.75 -5.71
CA SER A 293 -5.26 5.26 -4.38
C SER A 293 -5.70 6.72 -4.43
N ASN A 294 -6.09 7.26 -3.29
CA ASN A 294 -6.31 8.68 -3.06
C ASN A 294 -5.94 9.05 -1.62
N GLU A 295 -5.98 10.34 -1.30
CA GLU A 295 -5.64 10.86 0.03
C GLU A 295 -6.46 10.23 1.16
N VAL A 296 -7.70 9.84 0.90
CA VAL A 296 -8.55 9.18 1.90
C VAL A 296 -8.03 7.78 2.20
N LEU A 297 -7.78 6.95 1.17
CA LEU A 297 -7.21 5.61 1.34
C LEU A 297 -5.81 5.67 1.96
N ARG A 298 -4.98 6.64 1.55
CA ARG A 298 -3.66 6.90 2.15
C ARG A 298 -3.77 7.18 3.65
N LEU A 299 -4.65 8.09 4.05
CA LEU A 299 -4.88 8.41 5.47
C LEU A 299 -5.38 7.19 6.25
N TYR A 300 -6.38 6.46 5.72
CA TYR A 300 -6.88 5.25 6.39
C TYR A 300 -5.83 4.14 6.47
N ALA A 301 -5.01 3.96 5.45
CA ALA A 301 -3.89 3.02 5.49
C ALA A 301 -2.90 3.39 6.61
N SER A 302 -2.57 4.68 6.75
CA SER A 302 -1.72 5.17 7.86
C SER A 302 -2.36 4.91 9.21
N VAL A 303 -3.65 5.24 9.37
CA VAL A 303 -4.40 5.02 10.62
C VAL A 303 -4.43 3.53 10.97
N PHE A 304 -4.78 2.66 10.02
CA PHE A 304 -4.84 1.23 10.24
C PHE A 304 -3.49 0.65 10.63
N ALA A 305 -2.42 1.01 9.91
CA ALA A 305 -1.07 0.55 10.22
C ALA A 305 -0.61 1.02 11.62
N LEU A 306 -0.79 2.30 11.95
CA LEU A 306 -0.42 2.84 13.26
C LEU A 306 -1.25 2.24 14.41
N SER A 307 -2.53 1.93 14.20
CA SER A 307 -3.40 1.41 15.26
C SER A 307 -3.30 -0.10 15.47
N GLU A 308 -3.03 -0.88 14.42
CA GLU A 308 -3.19 -2.34 14.45
C GLU A 308 -1.88 -3.12 14.25
N PHE A 309 -0.86 -2.57 13.59
CA PHE A 309 0.44 -3.27 13.46
C PHE A 309 1.18 -3.43 14.79
N PRO A 310 1.22 -2.44 15.70
CA PRO A 310 1.96 -2.57 16.95
C PRO A 310 1.51 -3.81 17.71
N VAL A 311 2.41 -4.76 17.90
CA VAL A 311 2.23 -5.85 18.88
C VAL A 311 2.58 -5.27 20.24
N PHE A 312 2.06 -5.83 21.34
CA PHE A 312 2.27 -5.39 22.73
C PHE A 312 3.72 -4.96 23.11
N TYR A 313 4.75 -5.31 22.32
CA TYR A 313 6.15 -4.93 22.52
C TYR A 313 6.97 -4.58 21.24
N ASP A 314 6.37 -4.46 20.03
CA ASP A 314 7.11 -4.11 18.79
C ASP A 314 6.58 -2.81 18.16
N PRO A 315 7.19 -1.65 18.45
CA PRO A 315 6.83 -0.37 17.85
C PRO A 315 7.60 -0.07 16.55
N SER A 316 8.18 -1.09 15.89
CA SER A 316 9.05 -0.87 14.73
C SER A 316 8.36 -0.08 13.62
N PHE A 317 7.17 -0.48 13.17
CA PHE A 317 6.46 0.27 12.12
C PHE A 317 6.18 1.73 12.52
N GLU A 318 5.74 1.97 13.76
CA GLU A 318 5.49 3.31 14.28
C GLU A 318 6.75 4.18 14.26
N SER A 319 7.88 3.60 14.69
CA SER A 319 9.17 4.30 14.70
C SER A 319 9.65 4.65 13.28
N ARG A 320 9.38 3.77 12.30
CA ARG A 320 9.73 3.98 10.88
C ARG A 320 8.91 5.09 10.24
N LEU A 321 7.67 5.28 10.69
CA LEU A 321 6.75 6.31 10.21
C LEU A 321 6.81 7.61 11.04
N ALA A 322 7.56 7.64 12.14
CA ALA A 322 7.59 8.78 13.05
C ALA A 322 8.11 10.05 12.34
N VAL A 323 7.31 11.11 12.38
CA VAL A 323 7.66 12.46 11.94
C VAL A 323 7.32 13.41 13.06
N PHE A 324 8.21 14.33 13.39
CA PHE A 324 7.98 15.29 14.47
C PHE A 324 8.41 16.70 14.10
N LYS A 325 7.87 17.68 14.83
CA LYS A 325 8.22 19.09 14.67
C LYS A 325 9.42 19.39 15.55
N LEU A 326 10.48 19.95 14.99
CA LEU A 326 11.63 20.40 15.79
C LEU A 326 11.14 21.48 16.77
N ASP A 327 11.67 21.46 17.99
CA ASP A 327 11.31 22.35 19.12
C ASP A 327 9.92 22.12 19.77
N ASN A 328 9.18 21.08 19.36
CA ASN A 328 8.02 20.60 20.11
C ASN A 328 8.43 19.58 21.19
N ALA A 329 7.55 19.35 22.16
CA ALA A 329 7.77 18.36 23.22
C ALA A 329 7.73 16.89 22.72
N ASP A 330 7.29 16.68 21.48
CA ASP A 330 7.21 15.38 20.83
C ASP A 330 8.48 15.16 20.00
N GLY A 331 9.24 14.10 20.26
CA GLY A 331 10.44 13.80 19.47
C GLY A 331 11.26 12.61 19.94
N PHE A 332 12.10 12.09 19.04
CA PHE A 332 13.11 11.08 19.36
C PHE A 332 14.47 11.75 19.59
N THR A 333 15.23 11.22 20.55
CA THR A 333 16.65 11.59 20.72
C THR A 333 17.43 11.07 19.53
N ILE A 334 17.96 11.97 18.71
CA ILE A 334 18.91 11.63 17.65
C ILE A 334 20.26 11.36 18.33
N PRO A 335 20.86 10.18 18.17
CA PRO A 335 22.15 9.90 18.78
C PRO A 335 23.25 10.77 18.15
N ASP A 336 24.26 11.15 18.94
CA ASP A 336 25.40 11.95 18.43
C ASP A 336 26.34 11.14 17.52
N VAL A 337 26.36 9.81 17.72
CA VAL A 337 27.21 8.86 17.00
C VAL A 337 26.40 7.66 16.52
N ARG A 338 26.78 7.14 15.36
CA ARG A 338 26.28 5.90 14.76
C ARG A 338 26.83 4.68 15.49
N LEU A 339 26.29 3.50 15.19
CA LEU A 339 26.71 2.22 15.80
C LEU A 339 28.17 1.86 15.50
N ASP A 340 28.72 2.35 14.39
CA ASP A 340 30.12 2.18 13.99
C ASP A 340 31.08 3.17 14.69
N GLY A 341 30.55 4.11 15.47
CA GLY A 341 31.30 5.14 16.19
C GLY A 341 31.57 6.41 15.38
N GLU A 342 31.11 6.49 14.14
CA GLU A 342 31.20 7.70 13.32
C GLU A 342 30.11 8.72 13.76
N PRO A 343 30.31 10.03 13.51
CA PRO A 343 29.29 11.03 13.80
C PRO A 343 28.01 10.78 12.99
N THR A 344 26.86 11.03 13.61
CA THR A 344 25.56 10.96 12.93
C THR A 344 25.50 11.96 11.78
N GLN A 345 24.93 11.53 10.65
CA GLN A 345 24.85 12.32 9.41
C GLN A 345 23.44 12.85 9.16
N ALA A 346 23.33 14.14 8.85
CA ALA A 346 22.09 14.79 8.47
C ALA A 346 22.00 14.97 6.95
N PHE A 347 20.83 14.73 6.36
CA PHE A 347 20.59 15.11 4.98
C PHE A 347 20.38 16.63 4.86
N GLY A 348 21.22 17.30 4.08
CA GLY A 348 21.13 18.73 3.73
C GLY A 348 21.43 19.70 4.88
N GLN A 349 20.78 19.56 6.04
CA GLN A 349 20.96 20.43 7.21
C GLN A 349 20.94 19.62 8.51
N ALA A 350 21.89 19.92 9.41
CA ALA A 350 21.97 19.33 10.74
C ALA A 350 21.28 20.18 11.81
N VAL A 351 20.88 19.53 12.92
CA VAL A 351 20.37 20.21 14.12
C VAL A 351 21.45 21.16 14.67
N PRO A 352 21.15 22.45 14.88
CA PRO A 352 22.15 23.41 15.35
C PRO A 352 22.80 22.99 16.67
N GLY A 353 24.12 22.97 16.72
CA GLY A 353 24.89 22.67 17.94
C GLY A 353 25.06 21.17 18.27
N SER A 354 24.52 20.27 17.44
CA SER A 354 24.63 18.81 17.64
C SER A 354 26.02 18.23 17.33
N GLY A 355 26.84 18.91 16.54
CA GLY A 355 28.11 18.36 16.05
C GLY A 355 27.96 17.27 14.98
N HIS A 356 26.72 17.02 14.51
CA HIS A 356 26.43 16.09 13.42
C HIS A 356 27.04 16.57 12.09
N THR A 357 27.42 15.63 11.25
CA THR A 357 27.91 15.92 9.89
C THR A 357 26.73 16.10 8.94
N VAL A 358 26.98 16.70 7.78
CA VAL A 358 25.96 16.93 6.74
C VAL A 358 26.38 16.20 5.48
N THR A 359 25.45 15.47 4.88
CA THR A 359 25.60 14.80 3.59
C THR A 359 24.48 15.23 2.64
N THR A 360 24.74 15.13 1.34
CA THR A 360 23.72 15.28 0.28
C THR A 360 23.32 13.93 -0.30
N ASN A 361 23.91 12.83 0.18
CA ASN A 361 23.53 11.48 -0.22
C ASN A 361 22.41 10.99 0.72
N PRO A 362 21.19 10.73 0.22
CA PRO A 362 20.11 10.20 1.05
C PRO A 362 20.45 8.86 1.70
N GLU A 363 21.23 8.01 1.05
CA GLU A 363 21.59 6.68 1.56
C GLU A 363 22.46 6.76 2.81
N GLU A 364 23.40 7.72 2.85
CA GLU A 364 24.34 7.89 3.95
C GLU A 364 23.74 8.62 5.15
N ALA A 365 22.73 9.47 4.92
CA ALA A 365 22.08 10.27 5.96
C ALA A 365 21.33 9.38 6.96
N ASP A 366 21.40 9.73 8.25
CA ASP A 366 20.65 9.07 9.33
C ASP A 366 19.33 9.78 9.64
N TYR A 367 19.19 11.06 9.31
CA TYR A 367 17.97 11.83 9.51
C TYR A 367 17.88 12.99 8.50
N ILE A 368 16.68 13.51 8.32
CA ILE A 368 16.42 14.67 7.46
C ILE A 368 15.67 15.75 8.23
N ILE A 369 16.04 17.01 7.98
CA ILE A 369 15.28 18.18 8.41
C ILE A 369 14.66 18.82 7.16
N TYR A 370 13.34 18.78 7.06
CA TYR A 370 12.59 19.47 6.04
C TYR A 370 11.96 20.74 6.63
N VAL A 371 12.34 21.90 6.11
CA VAL A 371 11.72 23.19 6.50
C VAL A 371 10.70 23.57 5.45
N SER A 372 9.42 23.48 5.81
CA SER A 372 8.32 23.83 4.92
C SER A 372 8.23 25.34 4.69
N ASP A 373 8.23 25.76 3.42
CA ASP A 373 8.01 27.16 3.05
C ASP A 373 6.59 27.63 3.33
N ARG A 374 5.60 26.73 3.32
CA ARG A 374 4.19 27.05 3.55
C ARG A 374 3.84 27.09 5.03
N LEU A 375 4.29 26.10 5.79
CA LEU A 375 3.98 25.94 7.21
C LEU A 375 4.95 26.72 8.10
N HIS A 376 6.11 27.09 7.57
CA HIS A 376 7.21 27.72 8.31
C HIS A 376 7.63 26.90 9.54
N GLN A 377 7.59 25.56 9.42
CA GLN A 377 7.89 24.63 10.50
C GLN A 377 8.98 23.65 10.05
N PRO A 378 10.03 23.44 10.86
CA PRO A 378 11.00 22.37 10.69
C PRO A 378 10.39 21.02 11.09
N LEU A 379 10.33 20.10 10.15
CA LEU A 379 9.90 18.72 10.32
C LEU A 379 11.12 17.81 10.28
N VAL A 380 11.15 16.80 11.14
CA VAL A 380 12.27 15.87 11.28
C VAL A 380 11.77 14.45 11.22
N ALA A 381 12.51 13.61 10.50
CA ALA A 381 12.35 12.17 10.49
C ALA A 381 13.72 11.52 10.58
N VAL A 382 13.80 10.45 11.37
CA VAL A 382 15.04 9.72 11.65
C VAL A 382 14.91 8.34 11.04
N LYS A 383 15.97 7.87 10.39
CA LYS A 383 16.05 6.48 9.96
C LYS A 383 16.24 5.61 11.17
N VAL A 384 15.31 4.68 11.37
CA VAL A 384 15.47 3.64 12.38
C VAL A 384 16.56 2.72 11.86
N THR A 385 17.67 2.63 12.58
CA THR A 385 18.81 1.81 12.19
C THR A 385 18.36 0.35 12.12
N GLU A 386 18.71 -0.30 11.01
CA GLU A 386 18.20 -1.59 10.58
C GLU A 386 18.29 -2.68 11.65
N ARG A 387 17.31 -3.59 11.65
CA ARG A 387 17.66 -4.99 11.94
C ARG A 387 18.64 -5.39 10.86
N LEU A 388 19.89 -5.74 11.22
CA LEU A 388 21.03 -6.15 10.36
C LEU A 388 20.73 -7.22 9.27
N THR A 389 19.49 -7.64 9.13
CA THR A 389 18.99 -8.71 8.25
C THR A 389 18.00 -8.21 7.18
N PHE A 390 17.43 -7.00 7.28
CA PHE A 390 16.37 -6.51 6.38
C PHE A 390 16.50 -5.02 6.02
N ASN A 391 17.65 -4.60 5.48
CA ASN A 391 17.85 -3.24 4.98
C ASN A 391 16.99 -2.97 3.73
N LEU A 392 15.72 -2.67 3.96
CA LEU A 392 14.76 -2.27 2.94
C LEU A 392 14.56 -0.75 3.08
N GLU A 393 14.58 -0.02 1.95
CA GLU A 393 14.25 1.42 1.94
C GLU A 393 12.87 1.66 2.54
N GLU A 394 12.00 0.66 2.43
CA GLU A 394 10.65 0.57 2.97
C GLU A 394 10.61 0.57 4.52
N GLU A 395 11.76 0.40 5.20
CA GLU A 395 11.86 0.61 6.64
C GLU A 395 12.08 2.10 7.02
N GLN A 396 12.15 3.03 6.07
CA GLN A 396 12.48 4.44 6.32
C GLN A 396 11.36 5.41 5.88
N ILE A 397 10.10 5.00 6.08
CA ILE A 397 8.90 5.66 5.55
C ILE A 397 8.84 7.17 5.86
N GLY A 398 9.08 7.55 7.12
CA GLY A 398 9.06 8.97 7.53
C GLY A 398 10.17 9.79 6.86
N PHE A 399 11.37 9.21 6.72
CA PHE A 399 12.50 9.86 6.05
C PHE A 399 12.22 10.04 4.55
N GLN A 400 11.76 8.99 3.87
CA GLN A 400 11.44 9.03 2.44
C GLN A 400 10.33 10.04 2.14
N LEU A 401 9.33 10.13 3.02
CA LEU A 401 8.27 11.10 2.88
C LEU A 401 8.78 12.54 2.96
N LEU A 402 9.66 12.85 3.93
CA LEU A 402 10.28 14.18 4.04
C LEU A 402 11.24 14.47 2.89
N LEU A 403 11.97 13.46 2.41
CA LEU A 403 12.88 13.59 1.27
C LEU A 403 12.12 14.00 0.00
N ARG A 404 11.01 13.32 -0.30
CA ARG A 404 10.15 13.67 -1.44
C ARG A 404 9.61 15.11 -1.35
N LEU A 405 9.23 15.57 -0.16
CA LEU A 405 8.79 16.96 0.01
C LEU A 405 9.94 17.96 -0.17
N HIS A 406 11.12 17.63 0.33
CA HIS A 406 12.32 18.43 0.14
C HIS A 406 12.64 18.58 -1.35
N GLU A 407 12.69 17.48 -2.10
CA GLU A 407 12.96 17.47 -3.55
C GLU A 407 11.91 18.27 -4.33
N ASN A 408 10.62 18.05 -4.05
CA ASN A 408 9.53 18.81 -4.67
C ASN A 408 9.64 20.31 -4.39
N GLN A 409 10.00 20.71 -3.15
CA GLN A 409 10.17 22.11 -2.78
C GLN A 409 11.37 22.75 -3.48
N GLU A 410 12.50 22.04 -3.56
CA GLU A 410 13.68 22.51 -4.31
C GLU A 410 13.39 22.68 -5.79
N GLU A 411 12.63 21.76 -6.40
CA GLU A 411 12.23 21.88 -7.80
C GLU A 411 11.28 23.06 -8.04
N VAL A 412 10.33 23.29 -7.12
CA VAL A 412 9.45 24.48 -7.15
C VAL A 412 10.28 25.75 -7.08
N ARG A 413 11.22 25.85 -6.14
CA ARG A 413 12.14 26.99 -6.00
C ARG A 413 12.96 27.20 -7.27
N ALA A 414 13.48 26.13 -7.86
CA ALA A 414 14.28 26.18 -9.08
C ALA A 414 13.47 26.69 -10.28
N LEU A 415 12.22 26.24 -10.46
CA LEU A 415 11.34 26.71 -11.52
C LEU A 415 10.92 28.18 -11.31
N GLU A 416 10.61 28.58 -10.08
CA GLU A 416 10.25 29.97 -9.77
C GLU A 416 11.41 30.94 -10.03
N ALA A 417 12.65 30.52 -9.74
CA ALA A 417 13.84 31.32 -9.98
C ALA A 417 14.12 31.59 -11.48
N ARG A 418 13.59 30.75 -12.40
CA ARG A 418 13.76 30.93 -13.85
C ARG A 418 12.97 32.13 -14.42
N GLY A 419 11.95 32.62 -13.70
CA GLY A 419 11.17 33.81 -14.05
C GLY A 419 10.21 33.66 -15.24
N THR A 420 10.71 33.27 -16.42
CA THR A 420 9.87 33.04 -17.62
C THR A 420 9.75 31.55 -17.90
N LEU A 421 8.53 31.02 -17.77
CA LEU A 421 8.24 29.59 -17.92
C LEU A 421 7.42 29.30 -19.17
N THR A 422 7.76 28.22 -19.87
CA THR A 422 6.96 27.65 -20.96
C THR A 422 5.58 27.18 -20.46
N PRO A 423 4.58 26.98 -21.34
CA PRO A 423 3.29 26.43 -20.92
C PRO A 423 3.40 25.07 -20.20
N ALA A 424 4.32 24.21 -20.65
CA ALA A 424 4.57 22.90 -20.03
C ALA A 424 5.18 23.05 -18.63
N GLU A 425 6.22 23.88 -18.47
CA GLU A 425 6.82 24.17 -17.16
C GLU A 425 5.82 24.84 -16.20
N ARG A 426 4.89 25.66 -16.70
CA ARG A 426 3.82 26.24 -15.88
C ARG A 426 2.82 25.19 -15.39
N ALA A 427 2.47 24.23 -16.24
CA ALA A 427 1.63 23.11 -15.85
C ALA A 427 2.34 22.22 -14.82
N HIS A 428 3.62 21.94 -15.04
CA HIS A 428 4.47 21.18 -14.12
C HIS A 428 4.62 21.88 -12.76
N LEU A 429 4.92 23.17 -12.73
CA LEU A 429 4.98 23.96 -11.48
C LEU A 429 3.63 23.94 -10.73
N ALA A 430 2.50 24.04 -11.44
CA ALA A 430 1.19 23.94 -10.83
C ALA A 430 0.93 22.55 -10.23
N GLU A 431 1.41 21.50 -10.89
CA GLU A 431 1.34 20.13 -10.38
C GLU A 431 2.21 19.92 -9.13
N LEU A 432 3.48 20.31 -9.17
CA LEU A 432 4.40 20.22 -8.03
C LEU A 432 3.87 20.97 -6.81
N ARG A 433 3.31 22.18 -6.99
CA ARG A 433 2.68 22.94 -5.90
C ARG A 433 1.49 22.21 -5.29
N ARG A 434 0.66 21.54 -6.12
CA ARG A 434 -0.45 20.73 -5.62
C ARG A 434 0.06 19.54 -4.82
N ARG A 435 1.05 18.80 -5.33
CA ARG A 435 1.69 17.66 -4.65
C ARG A 435 2.34 18.07 -3.33
N LEU A 436 3.10 19.16 -3.33
CA LEU A 436 3.73 19.70 -2.13
C LEU A 436 2.68 20.08 -1.08
N THR A 437 1.64 20.81 -1.47
CA THR A 437 0.55 21.21 -0.56
C THR A 437 -0.18 19.99 0.01
N ALA A 438 -0.46 18.98 -0.82
CA ALA A 438 -1.13 17.75 -0.41
C ALA A 438 -0.26 16.95 0.56
N GLY A 439 1.03 16.75 0.24
CA GLY A 439 1.97 16.03 1.08
C GLY A 439 2.24 16.71 2.43
N GLU A 440 2.41 18.02 2.47
CA GLU A 440 2.53 18.76 3.73
C GLU A 440 1.25 18.70 4.57
N SER A 441 0.06 18.72 3.93
CA SER A 441 -1.21 18.56 4.64
C SER A 441 -1.38 17.14 5.20
N PHE A 442 -0.92 16.13 4.45
CA PHE A 442 -0.88 14.76 4.91
C PHE A 442 0.05 14.58 6.11
N ILE A 443 1.24 15.20 6.14
CA ILE A 443 2.14 15.16 7.31
C ILE A 443 1.46 15.74 8.55
N GLU A 444 0.83 16.91 8.43
CA GLU A 444 0.14 17.52 9.58
C GLU A 444 -0.93 16.58 10.14
N ALA A 445 -1.72 15.95 9.27
CA ALA A 445 -2.69 14.94 9.67
C ALA A 445 -2.02 13.69 10.28
N LEU A 446 -0.91 13.23 9.72
CA LEU A 446 -0.14 12.09 10.25
C LEU A 446 0.39 12.37 11.65
N ILE A 447 0.95 13.56 11.90
CA ILE A 447 1.45 13.96 13.22
C ILE A 447 0.29 14.01 14.23
N GLU A 448 -0.86 14.57 13.85
CA GLU A 448 -2.05 14.59 14.70
C GLU A 448 -2.51 13.17 15.05
N VAL A 449 -2.54 12.26 14.07
CA VAL A 449 -2.88 10.83 14.28
C VAL A 449 -1.86 10.16 15.21
N GLN A 450 -0.56 10.40 15.03
CA GLN A 450 0.49 9.88 15.91
C GLN A 450 0.34 10.38 17.35
N GLN A 451 -0.05 11.63 17.54
CA GLN A 451 -0.36 12.20 18.86
C GLN A 451 -1.61 11.59 19.48
N ILE A 452 -2.69 11.38 18.71
CA ILE A 452 -3.91 10.73 19.19
C ILE A 452 -3.63 9.30 19.70
N PHE A 453 -2.74 8.58 19.01
CA PHE A 453 -2.32 7.23 19.42
C PHE A 453 -1.21 7.22 20.47
N GLY A 454 -0.64 8.37 20.83
CA GLY A 454 0.39 8.50 21.86
C GLY A 454 1.77 7.97 21.46
N ILE A 455 2.07 7.89 20.16
CA ILE A 455 3.29 7.29 19.62
C ILE A 455 4.50 8.21 19.85
N THR A 456 4.33 9.50 19.59
CA THR A 456 5.39 10.52 19.68
C THR A 456 5.31 11.35 20.96
N SER A 457 4.23 11.21 21.74
CA SER A 457 4.02 11.91 23.00
C SER A 457 4.55 11.09 24.18
N TRP A 458 5.88 10.99 24.30
CA TRP A 458 6.50 10.51 25.54
C TRP A 458 6.78 11.72 26.44
N LEU A 459 6.01 11.86 27.52
CA LEU A 459 6.33 12.73 28.66
C LEU A 459 7.28 12.00 29.62
#